data_AF-A0A438KRG7-F1
#
_entry.id   AF-A0A438KRG7-F1
#
_cell.length_a   1.000
_cell.length_b   1.000
_cell.length_c   1.000
_cell.angle_alpha   90.00
_cell.angle_beta   90.00
_cell.angle_gamma   90.00
#
_symmetry.space_group_name_H-M   'P 1'
#
loop_
_entity.id
_entity.type
_entity.pdbx_description
1 polymer ?
#
loop_
_entity_poly.entity_id
_entity_poly.type
_entity_poly.pdbx_seq_one_letter_code
_entity_poly.pdbx_strand_id
1 'polypeptide(L)'
;MAVIASAQTLHVLQPRSVSSPQSRRHSLLVRASSTSDFNPDIGEILGEVSVFTASGESVLFKDLWDQKEGVAVVALLRHFGCFCCWELASALKESKARFDSAGVKLIAVGVGTPNKACILAERVFSISLSVI
;
A
#
# COMPACT_ATOMS: atom_id res chain seq x y z
N MET A 1 28.01 33.69 -14.10
CA MET A 1 26.99 34.76 -14.13
C MET A 1 26.23 34.66 -12.82
N ALA A 2 26.68 35.40 -11.81
CA ALA A 2 26.14 35.41 -10.46
C ALA A 2 25.25 36.64 -10.31
N VAL A 3 24.12 36.50 -9.60
CA VAL A 3 23.38 37.64 -9.06
C VAL A 3 23.12 37.38 -7.58
N ILE A 4 23.70 38.26 -6.77
CA ILE A 4 23.56 38.41 -5.32
C ILE A 4 22.55 39.55 -5.10
N ALA A 5 21.67 39.43 -4.11
CA ALA A 5 21.12 40.52 -3.28
C ALA A 5 19.90 39.99 -2.51
N SER A 6 19.56 40.41 -1.29
CA SER A 6 20.21 41.17 -0.23
C SER A 6 19.25 41.07 0.96
N ALA A 7 19.77 40.88 2.17
CA ALA A 7 18.98 40.85 3.39
C ALA A 7 18.66 42.29 3.84
N GLN A 8 17.43 42.56 4.25
CA GLN A 8 17.10 43.73 5.07
C GLN A 8 16.20 43.32 6.24
N THR A 9 16.74 43.54 7.44
CA THR A 9 16.09 43.48 8.74
C THR A 9 15.19 44.69 8.94
N LEU A 10 13.93 44.51 9.35
CA LEU A 10 13.12 45.57 9.95
C LEU A 10 12.31 45.05 11.16
N HIS A 11 12.74 45.55 12.32
CA HIS A 11 12.01 45.89 13.54
C HIS A 11 10.90 44.98 14.08
N VAL A 12 11.22 44.40 15.25
CA VAL A 12 10.32 43.90 16.28
C VAL A 12 9.34 44.99 16.73
N LEU A 13 8.04 44.72 16.62
CA LEU A 13 6.98 45.41 17.35
C LEU A 13 6.11 44.37 18.07
N GLN A 14 5.89 44.59 19.35
CA GLN A 14 5.28 43.69 20.33
C GLN A 14 3.78 43.37 20.06
N PRO A 15 3.27 42.25 20.62
CA PRO A 15 1.98 41.69 20.26
C PRO A 15 0.79 42.40 20.94
N ARG A 16 -0.25 42.71 20.18
CA ARG A 16 -1.59 43.03 20.71
C ARG A 16 -2.32 41.74 21.05
N SER A 17 -2.64 41.56 22.33
CA SER A 17 -3.49 40.51 22.86
C SER A 17 -4.89 40.59 22.25
N VAL A 18 -5.26 39.62 21.42
CA VAL A 18 -6.63 39.42 20.96
C VAL A 18 -7.19 38.17 21.63
N SER A 19 -8.28 38.40 22.36
CA SER A 19 -9.03 37.42 23.13
C SER A 19 -9.56 36.26 22.28
N SER A 20 -9.33 35.06 22.80
CA SER A 20 -9.75 33.75 22.28
C SER A 20 -11.26 33.64 22.02
N PRO A 21 -11.69 33.11 20.85
CA PRO A 21 -12.93 32.38 20.73
C PRO A 21 -12.66 30.89 20.92
N GLN A 22 -13.32 30.33 21.93
CA GLN A 22 -13.28 28.94 22.38
C GLN A 22 -13.72 27.97 21.26
N SER A 23 -12.77 27.51 20.45
CA SER A 23 -13.01 26.47 19.44
C SER A 23 -13.25 25.13 20.13
N ARG A 24 -14.51 24.71 20.21
CA ARG A 24 -14.89 23.35 20.63
C ARG A 24 -14.19 22.35 19.73
N ARG A 25 -13.09 21.76 20.21
CA ARG A 25 -12.48 20.59 19.59
C ARG A 25 -13.42 19.42 19.84
N HIS A 26 -14.28 19.12 18.88
CA HIS A 26 -14.89 17.80 18.79
C HIS A 26 -13.75 16.82 18.54
N SER A 27 -13.30 16.12 19.58
CA SER A 27 -12.40 14.98 19.45
C SER A 27 -13.17 13.90 18.71
N LEU A 28 -12.99 13.82 17.39
CA LEU A 28 -13.43 12.68 16.61
C LEU A 28 -12.57 11.50 17.04
N LEU A 29 -13.09 10.69 17.96
CA LEU A 29 -12.53 9.38 18.24
C LEU A 29 -12.71 8.56 16.96
N VAL A 30 -11.62 8.32 16.23
CA VAL A 30 -11.59 7.33 15.16
C VAL A 30 -11.79 5.97 15.82
N ARG A 31 -13.04 5.49 15.82
CA ARG A 31 -13.31 4.10 16.16
C ARG A 31 -12.89 3.26 14.97
N ALA A 32 -11.77 2.56 15.11
CA ALA A 32 -11.49 1.43 14.23
C ALA A 32 -12.63 0.41 14.43
N SER A 33 -13.49 0.26 13.44
CA SER A 33 -14.43 -0.86 13.39
C SER A 33 -13.62 -2.10 13.10
N SER A 34 -13.44 -2.94 14.12
CA SER A 34 -13.09 -4.34 13.91
C SER A 34 -14.27 -4.99 13.19
N THR A 35 -14.10 -5.41 11.95
CA THR A 35 -15.06 -6.24 11.23
C THR A 35 -15.04 -7.63 11.87
N SER A 36 -15.73 -7.80 13.00
CA SER A 36 -15.84 -9.09 13.70
C SER A 36 -16.84 -10.05 13.06
N ASP A 37 -17.60 -9.61 12.05
CA ASP A 37 -18.77 -10.35 11.54
C ASP A 37 -18.64 -10.82 10.08
N PHE A 38 -17.43 -10.76 9.49
CA PHE A 38 -17.15 -11.50 8.26
C PHE A 38 -16.45 -12.82 8.62
N ASN A 39 -17.26 -13.87 8.79
CA ASN A 39 -16.84 -15.27 8.87
C ASN A 39 -17.53 -16.01 7.71
N PRO A 40 -16.80 -16.25 6.62
CA PRO A 40 -15.90 -17.41 6.52
C PRO A 40 -14.42 -17.03 6.61
N ASP A 41 -13.55 -18.02 6.85
CA ASP A 41 -12.11 -17.86 6.63
C ASP A 41 -11.93 -17.33 5.20
N ILE A 42 -11.36 -16.14 5.05
CA ILE A 42 -11.14 -15.50 3.74
C ILE A 42 -10.32 -16.43 2.83
N GLY A 43 -9.50 -17.30 3.43
CA GLY A 43 -8.80 -18.39 2.76
C GLY A 43 -9.72 -19.45 2.13
N GLU A 44 -10.87 -19.76 2.74
CA GLU A 44 -11.87 -20.69 2.20
C GLU A 44 -12.68 -20.06 1.05
N ILE A 45 -13.11 -18.81 1.18
CA ILE A 45 -13.88 -18.11 0.14
C ILE A 45 -13.04 -17.91 -1.13
N LEU A 46 -11.80 -17.49 -0.96
CA LEU A 46 -10.89 -17.24 -2.07
C LEU A 46 -10.15 -18.51 -2.49
N GLY A 47 -10.27 -19.61 -1.75
CA GLY A 47 -9.46 -20.81 -1.96
C GLY A 47 -9.72 -21.54 -3.27
N GLU A 48 -10.90 -21.35 -3.87
CA GLU A 48 -11.27 -21.91 -5.17
C GLU A 48 -11.02 -20.93 -6.34
N VAL A 49 -10.64 -19.68 -6.05
CA VAL A 49 -10.34 -18.69 -7.08
C VAL A 49 -8.99 -18.99 -7.71
N SER A 50 -8.96 -19.15 -9.04
CA SER A 50 -7.71 -19.23 -9.80
C SER A 50 -7.25 -17.84 -10.22
N VAL A 51 -5.93 -17.63 -10.14
CA VAL A 51 -5.26 -16.41 -10.58
C VAL A 51 -4.06 -16.77 -11.43
N PHE A 52 -3.69 -15.92 -12.38
CA PHE A 52 -2.48 -16.12 -13.16
C PHE A 52 -1.29 -15.44 -12.50
N THR A 53 -0.17 -16.14 -12.37
CA THR A 53 1.10 -15.53 -11.94
C THR A 53 1.66 -14.60 -13.03
N ALA A 54 2.67 -13.82 -12.68
CA ALA A 54 3.47 -13.08 -13.67
C ALA A 54 4.16 -13.99 -14.71
N SER A 55 4.40 -15.27 -14.40
CA SER A 55 4.89 -16.29 -15.37
C SER A 55 3.79 -16.80 -16.31
N GLY A 56 2.51 -16.45 -16.06
CA GLY A 56 1.37 -16.93 -16.84
C GLY A 56 0.83 -18.28 -16.39
N GLU A 57 1.26 -18.78 -15.23
CA GLU A 57 0.77 -20.03 -14.66
C GLU A 57 -0.53 -19.78 -13.89
N SER A 58 -1.54 -20.61 -14.11
CA SER A 58 -2.77 -20.57 -13.32
C SER A 58 -2.54 -21.31 -12.01
N VAL A 59 -2.75 -20.62 -10.89
CA VAL A 59 -2.61 -21.16 -9.53
C VAL A 59 -3.86 -20.83 -8.72
N LEU A 60 -4.20 -21.67 -7.74
CA LEU A 60 -5.26 -21.31 -6.80
C LEU A 60 -4.75 -20.22 -5.86
N PHE A 61 -5.61 -19.26 -5.53
CA PHE A 61 -5.25 -18.14 -4.68
C PHE A 61 -4.74 -18.58 -3.31
N LYS A 62 -5.31 -19.68 -2.78
CA LYS A 62 -4.86 -20.27 -1.51
C LYS A 62 -3.42 -20.79 -1.53
N ASP A 63 -2.88 -21.11 -2.70
CA ASP A 63 -1.54 -21.70 -2.83
C ASP A 63 -0.44 -20.62 -2.89
N LEU A 64 -0.81 -19.33 -2.86
CA LEU A 64 0.17 -18.24 -2.92
C LEU A 64 0.98 -18.09 -1.61
N TRP A 65 0.42 -18.50 -0.47
CA TRP A 65 1.09 -18.55 0.83
C TRP A 65 0.62 -19.73 1.67
N ASP A 66 1.39 -20.10 2.68
CA ASP A 66 0.97 -21.11 3.66
C ASP A 66 -0.06 -20.52 4.61
N GLN A 67 -1.33 -20.91 4.47
CA GLN A 67 -2.42 -20.40 5.32
C GLN A 67 -2.38 -20.93 6.76
N LYS A 68 -1.65 -22.02 7.03
CA LYS A 68 -1.60 -22.65 8.36
C LYS A 68 -0.51 -22.04 9.22
N GLU A 69 0.62 -21.70 8.61
CA GLU A 69 1.82 -21.27 9.32
C GLU A 69 2.26 -19.83 8.98
N GLY A 70 1.66 -19.22 7.96
CA GLY A 70 2.09 -17.93 7.41
C GLY A 70 1.03 -16.84 7.43
N VAL A 71 1.49 -15.60 7.57
CA VAL A 71 0.67 -14.40 7.37
C VAL A 71 0.99 -13.82 6.01
N ALA A 72 -0.03 -13.40 5.25
CA ALA A 72 0.15 -12.72 3.99
C ALA A 72 -0.49 -11.33 3.99
N VAL A 73 0.18 -10.39 3.33
CA VAL A 73 -0.40 -9.09 2.96
C VAL A 73 -0.70 -9.14 1.47
N VAL A 74 -1.97 -9.01 1.14
CA VAL A 74 -2.45 -8.97 -0.24
C VAL A 74 -2.73 -7.51 -0.63
N ALA A 75 -1.87 -6.94 -1.46
CA ALA A 75 -2.03 -5.60 -1.99
C ALA A 75 -2.81 -5.63 -3.31
N LEU A 76 -3.99 -5.01 -3.33
CA LEU A 76 -4.83 -4.92 -4.51
C LEU A 76 -4.46 -3.72 -5.37
N LEU A 77 -3.95 -3.99 -6.57
CA LEU A 77 -3.66 -3.01 -7.60
C LEU A 77 -4.90 -2.82 -8.48
N ARG A 78 -5.21 -1.58 -8.84
CA ARG A 78 -6.38 -1.28 -9.70
C ARG A 78 -6.30 -1.98 -11.06
N HIS A 79 -5.13 -1.92 -11.70
CA HIS A 79 -4.79 -2.62 -12.95
C HIS A 79 -3.31 -2.42 -13.26
N PHE A 80 -2.70 -3.36 -13.98
CA PHE A 80 -1.28 -3.25 -14.34
C PHE A 80 -1.03 -2.13 -15.34
N GLY A 81 -0.05 -1.27 -15.03
CA GLY A 81 0.37 -0.15 -15.89
C GLY A 81 -0.22 1.22 -15.51
N CYS A 82 -0.99 1.30 -14.43
CA CYS A 82 -1.50 2.57 -13.92
C CYS A 82 -0.44 3.33 -13.11
N PHE A 83 -0.33 4.64 -13.26
CA PHE A 83 0.65 5.46 -12.54
C PHE A 83 0.54 5.30 -11.02
N CYS A 84 -0.66 5.36 -10.45
CA CYS A 84 -0.87 5.15 -9.02
C CYS A 84 -0.45 3.74 -8.56
N CYS A 85 -0.55 2.74 -9.44
CA CYS A 85 -0.19 1.36 -9.16
C CYS A 85 1.33 1.18 -9.15
N TRP A 86 2.07 1.97 -9.94
CA TRP A 86 3.53 2.03 -9.90
C TRP A 86 4.05 2.65 -8.61
N GLU A 87 3.42 3.73 -8.16
CA GLU A 87 3.75 4.37 -6.88
C GLU A 87 3.53 3.40 -5.72
N LEU A 88 2.37 2.75 -5.67
CA LEU A 88 2.08 1.72 -4.65
C LEU A 88 3.08 0.56 -4.75
N ALA A 89 3.36 0.07 -5.95
CA ALA A 89 4.33 -1.00 -6.16
C ALA A 89 5.74 -0.62 -5.66
N SER A 90 6.15 0.63 -5.87
CA SER A 90 7.44 1.14 -5.43
C SER A 90 7.53 1.21 -3.91
N ALA A 91 6.49 1.71 -3.25
CA ALA A 91 6.40 1.74 -1.78
C ALA A 91 6.41 0.32 -1.17
N LEU A 92 5.73 -0.63 -1.82
CA LEU A 92 5.73 -2.03 -1.43
C LEU A 92 7.12 -2.68 -1.58
N LYS A 93 7.86 -2.33 -2.64
CA LYS A 93 9.24 -2.79 -2.83
C LYS A 93 10.15 -2.31 -1.70
N GLU A 94 10.08 -1.03 -1.35
CA GLU A 94 10.92 -0.43 -0.31
C GLU A 94 10.65 -1.05 1.07
N SER A 95 9.39 -1.43 1.33
CA SER A 95 8.98 -2.07 2.58
C SER A 95 9.14 -3.58 2.61
N LYS A 96 9.51 -4.23 1.48
CA LYS A 96 9.63 -5.70 1.37
C LYS A 96 10.48 -6.32 2.49
N ALA A 97 11.64 -5.75 2.78
CA ALA A 97 12.54 -6.28 3.81
C ALA A 97 11.90 -6.32 5.21
N ARG A 98 10.98 -5.40 5.51
CA ARG A 98 10.24 -5.39 6.77
C ARG A 98 9.21 -6.51 6.83
N PHE A 99 8.52 -6.78 5.73
CA PHE A 99 7.60 -7.93 5.64
C PHE A 99 8.34 -9.26 5.76
N ASP A 100 9.44 -9.42 5.02
CA ASP A 100 10.27 -10.63 5.08
C ASP A 100 10.81 -10.86 6.52
N SER A 101 11.29 -9.81 7.20
CA SER A 101 11.79 -9.90 8.58
C SER A 101 10.69 -10.25 9.59
N ALA A 102 9.44 -9.93 9.28
CA ALA A 102 8.28 -10.27 10.10
C ALA A 102 7.70 -11.66 9.77
N GLY A 103 8.29 -12.40 8.82
CA GLY A 103 7.74 -13.67 8.34
C GLY A 103 6.42 -13.50 7.57
N VAL A 104 6.17 -12.31 7.04
CA VAL A 104 4.93 -11.99 6.31
C VAL A 104 5.20 -12.04 4.81
N LYS A 105 4.38 -12.81 4.08
CA LYS A 105 4.46 -12.88 2.62
C LYS A 105 3.71 -11.72 1.98
N LEU A 106 4.42 -10.92 1.17
CA LEU A 106 3.80 -9.85 0.39
C LEU A 106 3.37 -10.35 -1.00
N ILE A 107 2.09 -10.19 -1.31
CA ILE A 107 1.46 -10.60 -2.58
C ILE A 107 0.82 -9.37 -3.21
N ALA A 108 1.06 -9.12 -4.49
CA ALA A 108 0.37 -8.06 -5.23
C ALA A 108 -0.58 -8.66 -6.26
N VAL A 109 -1.85 -8.27 -6.21
CA VAL A 109 -2.90 -8.78 -7.10
C VAL A 109 -3.48 -7.63 -7.89
N GLY A 110 -3.59 -7.75 -9.22
CA GLY A 110 -4.17 -6.71 -10.04
C GLY A 110 -4.93 -7.25 -11.24
N VAL A 111 -5.78 -6.42 -11.84
CA VAL A 111 -6.49 -6.77 -13.08
C VAL A 111 -5.58 -6.52 -14.29
N GLY A 112 -5.51 -7.47 -15.22
CA GLY A 112 -4.81 -7.28 -16.49
C GLY A 112 -4.37 -8.57 -17.15
N THR A 113 -3.14 -8.59 -17.68
CA THR A 113 -2.57 -9.78 -18.33
C THR A 113 -1.27 -10.19 -17.63
N PRO A 114 -0.90 -11.48 -17.63
CA PRO A 114 0.38 -11.95 -17.07
C PRO A 114 1.59 -11.18 -17.61
N ASN A 115 1.58 -10.82 -18.89
CA ASN A 115 2.65 -10.02 -19.50
C ASN A 115 2.77 -8.63 -18.84
N LYS A 116 1.65 -7.94 -18.57
CA LYS A 116 1.68 -6.64 -17.86
C LYS A 116 2.12 -6.80 -16.41
N ALA A 117 1.75 -7.89 -15.75
CA ALA A 117 2.21 -8.22 -14.41
C ALA A 117 3.72 -8.50 -14.40
N CYS A 118 4.24 -9.26 -15.37
CA CYS A 118 5.66 -9.52 -15.55
C CYS A 118 6.46 -8.22 -15.73
N ILE A 119 6.00 -7.32 -16.60
CA ILE A 119 6.63 -6.01 -16.81
C ILE A 119 6.69 -5.19 -15.51
N LEU A 120 5.63 -5.23 -14.69
CA LEU A 120 5.63 -4.60 -13.38
C LEU A 120 6.59 -5.29 -12.41
N ALA A 121 6.65 -6.62 -12.46
CA ALA A 121 7.53 -7.43 -11.64
C ALA A 121 9.00 -7.14 -11.94
N GLU A 122 9.41 -7.15 -13.21
CA GLU A 122 10.79 -6.88 -13.63
C GLU A 122 11.26 -5.47 -13.24
N ARG A 123 10.36 -4.47 -13.30
CA ARG A 123 10.71 -3.08 -13.00
C ARG A 123 10.73 -2.79 -11.50
N VAL A 124 9.85 -3.43 -10.74
CA VAL A 124 9.55 -2.99 -9.37
C VAL A 124 9.68 -4.09 -8.32
N PHE A 125 9.79 -5.38 -8.66
CA PHE A 125 9.60 -6.45 -7.66
C PHE A 125 10.52 -7.67 -7.75
N SER A 126 10.74 -8.27 -6.57
CA SER A 126 10.95 -9.72 -6.38
C SER A 126 9.87 -10.26 -5.45
N ILE A 127 8.60 -9.97 -5.75
CA ILE A 127 7.42 -10.47 -5.00
C ILE A 127 6.51 -11.24 -5.95
N SER A 128 5.63 -12.08 -5.41
CA SER A 128 4.61 -12.79 -6.18
C SER A 128 3.55 -11.80 -6.69
N LEU A 129 3.46 -11.66 -8.02
CA LEU A 129 2.40 -10.92 -8.69
C LEU A 129 1.36 -11.89 -9.26
N SER A 130 0.09 -11.59 -9.01
CA SER A 130 -1.05 -12.36 -9.47
C SER A 130 -2.04 -11.49 -10.24
N VAL A 131 -2.68 -12.09 -11.23
CA VAL A 131 -3.65 -11.47 -12.13
C VAL A 131 -5.00 -12.14 -11.91
N ILE A 132 -6.03 -11.33 -11.66
CA ILE A 132 -7.44 -11.77 -11.70
C ILE A 132 -7.94 -11.67 -13.14
#